data_AF-A0A5Q4GZR4-F1
#
_entry.id   AF-A0A5Q4GZR4-F1
#
_cell.length_a   1.000
_cell.length_b   1.000
_cell.length_c   1.000
_cell.angle_alpha   90.00
_cell.angle_beta   90.00
_cell.angle_gamma   90.00
#
_symmetry.space_group_name_H-M   'P 1'
#
loop_
_entity.id
_entity.type
_entity.pdbx_description
1 polymer ?
#
loop_
_entity_poly.entity_id
_entity_poly.type
_entity_poly.pdbx_seq_one_letter_code
_entity_poly.pdbx_strand_id
1 'polypeptide(L)'
;MASRMVRRRFLANAGGGAAGVLLLPSARMARGYPANERLNLAVVGMAGYGAYHGFAEAIHTYDRVRYAFSCDVDLRKVQRVYDFWEERAREWSKSADANQRQAVAEYYGPLSEKKPPLYRDFRRMLDQAGKQIDAVVVATPDHTHAVIAAAALQAGKPVLAEKPLTISAHEARSLHRLVQQHPQPTQMNNGGAASPGFRRGVEILREGQIGPVRQVHVFFSRGGRNFQQAPQGGHPVPPELDWNLWLAQVAWREYDPGWINRIAWRDTSLGELGNFGPHSANMAFMALNVRQLWDAVETTVPIRVQAECSEANSLSYPRWEKIRWDIPQRDGLPPVTFTWHHGYPPDYAPGSRKMLADLLQEHGADEQDADRLLPYAGCIIQGSRGLLVTNSHNTTVRLLPDQRFEDIQQTGPLHTATSPGHYREWIQACRDGSTPISNFEYAAPFAEFLCVGSIATRFPGETIDFDPVSGQITNHAAAADFLEYPYREGWTI
;
A
#
# COMPACT_ATOMS: atom_id res chain seq x y z
N MET A 1 16.40 -40.79 51.94
CA MET A 1 16.59 -40.03 53.19
C MET A 1 17.34 -38.76 52.82
N ALA A 2 16.68 -37.61 52.61
CA ALA A 2 16.39 -36.62 53.66
C ALA A 2 17.66 -36.31 54.48
N SER A 3 18.19 -35.10 54.57
CA SER A 3 17.53 -33.92 55.15
C SER A 3 18.56 -32.77 55.17
N ARG A 4 18.26 -31.60 54.58
CA ARG A 4 17.84 -30.33 55.23
C ARG A 4 18.94 -29.27 55.35
N MET A 5 18.68 -28.18 54.61
CA MET A 5 18.76 -26.77 55.02
C MET A 5 18.75 -26.50 56.53
N VAL A 6 19.43 -25.43 56.99
CA VAL A 6 18.82 -24.11 57.30
C VAL A 6 19.89 -23.13 57.86
N ARG A 7 20.03 -22.01 57.13
CA ARG A 7 20.23 -20.58 57.50
C ARG A 7 20.75 -20.18 58.90
N ARG A 8 21.73 -19.26 58.90
CA ARG A 8 21.72 -18.02 59.71
C ARG A 8 22.12 -16.79 58.85
N ARG A 9 21.22 -15.79 58.81
CA ARG A 9 21.44 -14.35 58.51
C ARG A 9 22.20 -13.73 59.71
N PHE A 10 22.88 -12.57 59.72
CA PHE A 10 22.67 -11.27 59.06
C PHE A 10 23.83 -10.29 59.42
N LEU A 11 24.17 -9.36 58.50
CA LEU A 11 24.93 -8.07 58.62
C LEU A 11 26.43 -8.14 58.97
N ALA A 12 27.35 -7.40 58.32
CA ALA A 12 27.24 -6.09 57.65
C ALA A 12 28.32 -5.87 56.56
N ASN A 13 28.08 -4.85 55.72
CA ASN A 13 29.01 -4.08 54.85
C ASN A 13 28.96 -4.33 53.33
N ALA A 14 28.00 -3.63 52.72
CA ALA A 14 28.18 -2.61 51.68
C ALA A 14 29.20 -2.83 50.53
N GLY A 15 28.67 -2.86 49.30
CA GLY A 15 29.46 -2.73 48.06
C GLY A 15 28.73 -3.31 46.85
N GLY A 16 27.51 -2.84 46.57
CA GLY A 16 26.68 -3.35 45.48
C GLY A 16 27.13 -2.85 44.10
N GLY A 17 27.31 -3.80 43.18
CA GLY A 17 27.42 -3.57 41.75
C GLY A 17 26.80 -4.74 41.00
N ALA A 18 25.47 -4.75 40.91
CA ALA A 18 24.76 -5.66 40.01
C ALA A 18 24.92 -5.11 38.59
N ALA A 19 25.62 -5.86 37.73
CA ALA A 19 25.60 -5.63 36.29
C ALA A 19 24.19 -5.97 35.76
N GLY A 20 23.30 -4.98 35.78
CA GLY A 20 22.07 -5.02 35.02
C GLY A 20 22.44 -5.08 33.53
N VAL A 21 21.97 -6.11 32.84
CA VAL A 21 21.88 -6.09 31.38
C VAL A 21 20.89 -4.97 31.04
N LEU A 22 21.43 -3.78 30.79
CA LEU A 22 20.70 -2.74 30.08
C LEU A 22 20.48 -3.27 28.67
N LEU A 23 19.26 -3.74 28.40
CA LEU A 23 18.69 -3.68 27.07
C LEU A 23 18.71 -2.20 26.67
N LEU A 24 19.81 -1.76 26.07
CA LEU A 24 19.88 -0.48 25.41
C LEU A 24 18.75 -0.49 24.37
N PRO A 25 17.84 0.51 24.37
CA PRO A 25 16.98 0.69 23.23
C PRO A 25 17.90 0.79 22.02
N SER A 26 17.71 -0.07 21.02
CA SER A 26 18.28 0.07 19.68
C SER A 26 18.37 1.56 19.39
N ALA A 27 19.57 2.10 19.15
CA ALA A 27 19.82 3.52 19.00
C ALA A 27 18.74 4.13 18.10
N ARG A 28 17.70 4.67 18.72
CA ARG A 28 16.55 5.22 18.01
C ARG A 28 17.14 6.35 17.19
N MET A 29 16.79 6.40 15.92
CA MET A 29 17.00 7.54 15.05
C MET A 29 16.48 8.79 15.76
N ALA A 30 17.35 9.42 16.51
CA ALA A 30 17.24 10.79 16.93
C ALA A 30 18.24 11.57 16.08
N ARG A 31 18.01 11.58 14.76
CA ARG A 31 18.19 12.86 14.08
C ARG A 31 17.03 13.71 14.58
N GLY A 32 17.19 14.29 15.77
CA GLY A 32 16.30 15.33 16.23
C GLY A 32 16.42 16.43 15.19
N TYR A 33 15.47 16.47 14.25
CA TYR A 33 15.40 17.51 13.25
C TYR A 33 15.34 18.84 14.03
N PRO A 34 16.32 19.74 13.87
CA PRO A 34 16.23 21.07 14.44
C PRO A 34 14.87 21.63 14.07
N ALA A 35 14.20 22.25 15.04
CA ALA A 35 12.83 22.72 14.88
C ALA A 35 12.66 23.83 13.83
N ASN A 36 13.65 24.12 12.98
CA ASN A 36 13.57 25.05 11.85
C ASN A 36 14.06 24.43 10.52
N GLU A 37 14.46 23.14 10.49
CA GLU A 37 15.03 22.51 9.30
C GLU A 37 13.96 21.88 8.39
N ARG A 38 14.07 22.12 7.06
CA ARG A 38 13.17 21.53 6.07
C ARG A 38 13.61 20.11 5.68
N LEU A 39 12.65 19.20 5.53
CA LEU A 39 12.88 17.84 5.04
C LEU A 39 13.03 17.88 3.51
N ASN A 40 14.22 17.56 2.99
CA ASN A 40 14.49 17.54 1.56
C ASN A 40 13.99 16.24 0.92
N LEU A 41 12.92 16.34 0.14
CA LEU A 41 12.35 15.22 -0.59
C LEU A 41 13.00 15.05 -1.96
N ALA A 42 13.33 13.80 -2.28
CA ALA A 42 13.48 13.36 -3.66
C ALA A 42 12.18 12.70 -4.12
N VAL A 43 11.67 13.11 -5.28
CA VAL A 43 10.43 12.58 -5.84
C VAL A 43 10.73 11.86 -7.14
N VAL A 44 10.56 10.53 -7.13
CA VAL A 44 10.79 9.64 -8.27
C VAL A 44 9.46 9.32 -8.93
N GLY A 45 9.34 9.61 -10.23
CA GLY A 45 8.07 9.67 -10.94
C GLY A 45 7.33 10.97 -10.67
N MET A 46 8.00 12.12 -10.81
CA MET A 46 7.42 13.43 -10.44
C MET A 46 6.12 13.77 -11.15
N ALA A 47 5.89 13.24 -12.35
CA ALA A 47 4.66 13.46 -13.10
C ALA A 47 3.63 12.32 -12.92
N GLY A 48 3.96 11.30 -12.11
CA GLY A 48 3.03 10.26 -11.71
C GLY A 48 1.90 10.81 -10.84
N TYR A 49 0.75 10.14 -10.84
CA TYR A 49 -0.48 10.64 -10.20
C TYR A 49 -0.29 11.00 -8.73
N GLY A 50 0.35 10.12 -7.96
CA GLY A 50 0.64 10.33 -6.53
C GLY A 50 1.59 11.50 -6.26
N ALA A 51 2.66 11.61 -7.04
CA ALA A 51 3.61 12.72 -6.92
C ALA A 51 2.98 14.05 -7.35
N TYR A 52 2.23 14.07 -8.45
CA TYR A 52 1.59 15.28 -8.95
C TYR A 52 0.56 15.79 -7.93
N HIS A 53 -0.46 15.01 -7.61
CA HIS A 53 -1.53 15.45 -6.71
C HIS A 53 -1.12 15.54 -5.24
N GLY A 54 -0.15 14.72 -4.80
CA GLY A 54 0.37 14.76 -3.43
C GLY A 54 1.44 15.84 -3.25
N PHE A 55 2.48 15.86 -4.07
CA PHE A 55 3.68 16.65 -3.81
C PHE A 55 3.89 17.81 -4.79
N ALA A 56 3.37 17.77 -6.02
CA ALA A 56 3.41 18.96 -6.87
C ALA A 56 2.32 19.96 -6.45
N GLU A 57 1.09 19.49 -6.22
CA GLU A 57 -0.08 20.36 -5.96
C GLU A 57 -0.29 20.73 -4.49
N ALA A 58 0.22 19.92 -3.54
CA ALA A 58 -0.11 20.05 -2.13
C ALA A 58 1.11 20.17 -1.20
N ILE A 59 2.33 20.36 -1.72
CA ILE A 59 3.55 20.52 -0.89
C ILE A 59 3.44 21.61 0.16
N HIS A 60 2.78 22.72 -0.17
CA HIS A 60 2.55 23.85 0.74
C HIS A 60 1.66 23.50 1.96
N THR A 61 0.94 22.37 1.89
CA THR A 61 0.11 21.88 3.00
C THR A 61 0.91 21.05 4.00
N TYR A 62 2.18 20.77 3.71
CA TYR A 62 3.07 19.94 4.50
C TYR A 62 4.07 20.79 5.26
N ASP A 63 4.18 20.59 6.56
CA ASP A 63 5.04 21.41 7.40
C ASP A 63 6.52 21.18 7.09
N ARG A 64 7.19 22.27 6.69
CA ARG A 64 8.65 22.36 6.49
C ARG A 64 9.19 21.29 5.56
N VAL A 65 8.54 21.07 4.43
CA VAL A 65 9.03 20.16 3.41
C VAL A 65 9.66 20.96 2.27
N ARG A 66 10.72 20.44 1.65
CA ARG A 66 11.29 20.98 0.43
C ARG A 66 11.25 19.92 -0.65
N TYR A 67 10.65 20.24 -1.79
CA TYR A 67 10.81 19.46 -3.01
C TYR A 67 12.22 19.73 -3.55
N ALA A 68 13.18 18.87 -3.23
CA ALA A 68 14.60 19.13 -3.41
C ALA A 68 15.17 18.50 -4.67
N PHE A 69 14.69 17.32 -5.06
CA PHE A 69 15.17 16.58 -6.24
C PHE A 69 14.01 15.95 -6.99
N SER A 70 14.10 15.97 -8.32
CA SER A 70 13.14 15.35 -9.24
C SER A 70 13.81 14.20 -9.97
N CYS A 71 13.07 13.10 -10.16
CA CYS A 71 13.48 12.02 -11.05
C CYS A 71 12.31 11.57 -11.92
N ASP A 72 12.49 11.51 -13.23
CA ASP A 72 11.50 10.98 -14.16
C ASP A 72 12.16 10.46 -15.44
N VAL A 73 11.70 9.30 -15.91
CA VAL A 73 12.20 8.69 -17.14
C VAL A 73 11.52 9.26 -18.39
N ASP A 74 10.35 9.90 -18.22
CA ASP A 74 9.50 10.40 -19.31
C ASP A 74 9.36 11.92 -19.24
N LEU A 75 10.28 12.63 -19.89
CA LEU A 75 10.34 14.10 -19.81
C LEU A 75 9.14 14.79 -20.49
N ARG A 76 8.36 14.08 -21.31
CA ARG A 76 7.16 14.63 -21.95
C ARG A 76 6.10 15.04 -20.92
N LYS A 77 6.10 14.39 -19.75
CA LYS A 77 5.12 14.62 -18.69
C LYS A 77 5.61 15.61 -17.64
N VAL A 78 6.92 15.79 -17.53
CA VAL A 78 7.56 16.68 -16.55
C VAL A 78 7.13 18.13 -16.75
N GLN A 79 6.97 18.58 -18.00
CA GLN A 79 6.61 19.97 -18.30
C GLN A 79 5.30 20.40 -17.60
N ARG A 80 4.31 19.51 -17.53
CA ARG A 80 3.04 19.79 -16.82
C ARG A 80 3.24 20.16 -15.35
N VAL A 81 4.23 19.56 -14.67
CA VAL A 81 4.54 19.87 -13.27
C VAL A 81 5.13 21.27 -13.16
N TYR A 82 6.02 21.63 -14.08
CA TYR A 82 6.63 22.96 -14.11
C TYR A 82 5.62 24.04 -14.46
N ASP A 83 4.79 23.81 -15.49
CA ASP A 83 3.70 24.71 -15.86
C ASP A 83 2.80 24.94 -14.65
N PHE A 84 2.39 23.86 -13.97
CA PHE A 84 1.57 23.96 -12.76
C PHE A 84 2.21 24.86 -11.68
N TRP A 85 3.50 24.70 -11.39
CA TRP A 85 4.16 25.55 -10.39
C TRP A 85 4.25 27.01 -10.81
N GLU A 86 4.55 27.29 -12.08
CA GLU A 86 4.60 28.64 -12.65
C GLU A 86 3.22 29.30 -12.64
N GLU A 87 2.18 28.58 -13.05
CA GLU A 87 0.78 29.03 -13.01
C GLU A 87 0.33 29.30 -11.58
N ARG A 88 0.59 28.36 -10.66
CA ARG A 88 0.23 28.48 -9.25
C ARG A 88 0.91 29.68 -8.60
N ALA A 89 2.20 29.90 -8.84
CA ALA A 89 2.92 31.06 -8.35
C ALA A 89 2.33 32.38 -8.87
N ARG A 90 2.03 32.45 -10.17
CA ARG A 90 1.45 33.62 -10.82
C ARG A 90 0.05 33.95 -10.32
N GLU A 91 -0.82 32.95 -10.18
CA GLU A 91 -2.21 33.14 -9.75
C GLU A 91 -2.29 33.48 -8.26
N TRP A 92 -1.61 32.69 -7.42
CA TRP A 92 -1.75 32.84 -5.98
C TRP A 92 -0.98 34.02 -5.40
N SER A 93 0.02 34.55 -6.10
CA SER A 93 0.69 35.80 -5.69
C SER A 93 -0.27 37.00 -5.67
N LYS A 94 -1.33 36.96 -6.48
CA LYS A 94 -2.38 37.98 -6.57
C LYS A 94 -3.65 37.61 -5.80
N SER A 95 -3.66 36.47 -5.09
CA SER A 95 -4.85 36.00 -4.39
C SER A 95 -5.20 36.90 -3.21
N ALA A 96 -6.49 37.04 -2.93
CA ALA A 96 -6.98 37.67 -1.70
C ALA A 96 -6.72 36.79 -0.45
N ASP A 97 -6.55 35.48 -0.62
CA ASP A 97 -6.24 34.53 0.45
C ASP A 97 -4.76 34.64 0.88
N ALA A 98 -4.54 35.01 2.15
CA ALA A 98 -3.21 35.14 2.73
C ALA A 98 -2.43 33.82 2.75
N ASN A 99 -3.12 32.68 2.93
CA ASN A 99 -2.48 31.36 2.94
C ASN A 99 -1.94 31.00 1.55
N GLN A 100 -2.66 31.38 0.49
CA GLN A 100 -2.21 31.18 -0.88
C GLN A 100 -0.99 32.05 -1.20
N ARG A 101 -0.98 33.32 -0.79
CA ARG A 101 0.19 34.19 -0.95
C ARG A 101 1.42 33.66 -0.19
N GLN A 102 1.22 33.15 1.03
CA GLN A 102 2.29 32.49 1.79
C GLN A 102 2.80 31.23 1.09
N ALA A 103 1.92 30.39 0.55
CA ALA A 103 2.31 29.21 -0.22
C ALA A 103 3.16 29.57 -1.44
N VAL A 104 2.91 30.71 -2.09
CA VAL A 104 3.78 31.21 -3.16
C VAL A 104 5.14 31.62 -2.63
N ALA A 105 5.19 32.45 -1.58
CA ALA A 105 6.45 32.92 -1.02
C ALA A 105 7.36 31.77 -0.56
N GLU A 106 6.79 30.70 0.00
CA GLU A 106 7.55 29.61 0.61
C GLU A 106 7.79 28.39 -0.27
N TYR A 107 6.96 28.16 -1.29
CA TYR A 107 6.98 26.93 -2.10
C TYR A 107 6.92 27.22 -3.60
N TYR A 108 5.81 27.76 -4.10
CA TYR A 108 5.58 27.82 -5.56
C TYR A 108 6.43 28.87 -6.27
N GLY A 109 6.68 30.02 -5.65
CA GLY A 109 7.61 31.03 -6.16
C GLY A 109 9.01 30.44 -6.35
N PRO A 110 9.66 29.91 -5.30
CA PRO A 110 10.95 29.25 -5.41
C PRO A 110 10.99 28.11 -6.43
N LEU A 111 9.96 27.26 -6.50
CA LEU A 111 9.87 26.16 -7.46
C LEU A 111 9.73 26.65 -8.91
N SER A 112 9.01 27.76 -9.12
CA SER A 112 8.86 28.39 -10.44
C SER A 112 10.13 29.10 -10.90
N GLU A 113 10.85 29.77 -10.00
CA GLU A 113 12.09 30.51 -10.30
C GLU A 113 13.27 29.56 -10.54
N LYS A 114 13.40 28.52 -9.71
CA LYS A 114 14.48 27.54 -9.79
C LYS A 114 13.95 26.12 -9.62
N LYS A 115 13.79 25.46 -10.76
CA LYS A 115 13.37 24.06 -10.86
C LYS A 115 14.36 23.15 -10.09
N PRO A 116 13.88 22.17 -9.30
CA PRO A 116 14.74 21.18 -8.67
C PRO A 116 15.59 20.43 -9.70
N PRO A 117 16.81 19.97 -9.36
CA PRO A 117 17.61 19.14 -10.26
C PRO A 117 16.83 17.90 -10.70
N LEU A 118 16.84 17.64 -12.01
CA LEU A 118 16.11 16.57 -12.65
C LEU A 118 17.06 15.45 -13.08
N TYR A 119 16.78 14.23 -12.62
CA TYR A 119 17.46 13.01 -13.00
C TYR A 119 16.53 12.13 -13.84
N ARG A 120 17.10 11.32 -14.73
CA ARG A 120 16.37 10.23 -15.41
C ARG A 120 16.49 8.91 -14.65
N ASP A 121 17.63 8.68 -14.00
CA ASP A 121 17.94 7.45 -13.26
C ASP A 121 18.01 7.75 -11.76
N PHE A 122 17.14 7.10 -10.98
CA PHE A 122 17.08 7.27 -9.54
C PHE A 122 18.37 6.78 -8.84
N ARG A 123 19.08 5.80 -9.42
CA ARG A 123 20.34 5.29 -8.86
C ARG A 123 21.39 6.39 -8.90
N ARG A 124 21.53 7.04 -10.06
CA ARG A 124 22.41 8.22 -10.22
C ARG A 124 22.01 9.37 -9.29
N MET A 125 20.70 9.59 -9.10
CA MET A 125 20.22 10.61 -8.16
C MET A 125 20.66 10.28 -6.72
N LEU A 126 20.48 9.04 -6.27
CA LEU A 126 20.92 8.61 -4.94
C LEU A 126 22.45 8.67 -4.79
N ASP A 127 23.21 8.28 -5.82
CA ASP A 127 24.67 8.32 -5.79
C ASP A 127 25.22 9.76 -5.70
N GLN A 128 24.69 10.66 -6.53
CA GLN A 128 25.22 12.03 -6.67
C GLN A 128 24.65 12.99 -5.62
N ALA A 129 23.39 12.81 -5.21
CA ALA A 129 22.67 13.72 -4.33
C ALA A 129 22.20 13.08 -3.02
N GLY A 130 22.46 11.80 -2.75
CA GLY A 130 21.94 11.08 -1.59
C GLY A 130 22.25 11.69 -0.23
N LYS A 131 23.36 12.45 -0.09
CA LYS A 131 23.68 13.18 1.15
C LYS A 131 22.77 14.39 1.40
N GLN A 132 22.11 14.90 0.36
CA GLN A 132 21.20 16.05 0.41
C GLN A 132 19.72 15.61 0.42
N ILE A 133 19.46 14.31 0.23
CA ILE A 133 18.12 13.73 0.23
C ILE A 133 17.82 13.21 1.63
N ASP A 134 16.73 13.66 2.22
CA ASP A 134 16.30 13.22 3.55
C ASP A 134 15.29 12.09 3.47
N ALA A 135 14.38 12.11 2.49
CA ALA A 135 13.39 11.06 2.26
C ALA A 135 13.02 10.95 0.78
N VAL A 136 12.49 9.79 0.37
CA VAL A 136 12.16 9.46 -1.02
C VAL A 136 10.68 9.18 -1.19
N VAL A 137 10.07 9.82 -2.19
CA VAL A 137 8.72 9.53 -2.67
C VAL A 137 8.84 8.73 -3.96
N VAL A 138 8.11 7.62 -4.06
CA VAL A 138 8.05 6.76 -5.24
C VAL A 138 6.63 6.78 -5.81
N ALA A 139 6.46 7.40 -6.97
CA ALA A 139 5.19 7.51 -7.69
C ALA A 139 5.38 7.19 -9.18
N THR A 140 6.07 6.09 -9.46
CA THR A 140 6.39 5.62 -10.82
C THR A 140 5.31 4.65 -11.31
N PRO A 141 5.44 4.03 -12.50
CA PRO A 141 4.63 2.87 -12.84
C PRO A 141 4.84 1.71 -11.84
N ASP A 142 3.79 0.91 -11.65
CA ASP A 142 3.70 -0.10 -10.60
C ASP A 142 4.93 -1.02 -10.49
N HIS A 143 5.52 -1.45 -11.63
CA HIS A 143 6.66 -2.37 -11.62
C HIS A 143 7.92 -1.78 -10.99
N THR A 144 8.18 -0.49 -11.09
CA THR A 144 9.43 0.07 -10.55
C THR A 144 9.36 0.42 -9.07
N HIS A 145 8.19 0.32 -8.43
CA HIS A 145 8.00 0.69 -7.03
C HIS A 145 8.98 -0.04 -6.11
N ALA A 146 9.08 -1.37 -6.24
CA ALA A 146 9.85 -2.20 -5.34
C ALA A 146 11.35 -1.92 -5.40
N VAL A 147 11.93 -1.88 -6.60
CA VAL A 147 13.38 -1.63 -6.79
C VAL A 147 13.80 -0.23 -6.37
N ILE A 148 12.96 0.79 -6.58
CA ILE A 148 13.24 2.16 -6.14
C ILE A 148 13.14 2.26 -4.61
N ALA A 149 12.08 1.69 -4.03
CA ALA A 149 11.89 1.66 -2.58
C ALA A 149 13.03 0.92 -1.88
N ALA A 150 13.47 -0.22 -2.42
CA ALA A 150 14.58 -0.98 -1.88
C ALA A 150 15.90 -0.20 -1.91
N ALA A 151 16.23 0.43 -3.04
CA ALA A 151 17.44 1.25 -3.14
C ALA A 151 17.43 2.43 -2.15
N ALA A 152 16.27 3.06 -1.94
CA ALA A 152 16.12 4.13 -0.97
C ALA A 152 16.30 3.64 0.48
N LEU A 153 15.72 2.49 0.84
CA LEU A 153 15.88 1.86 2.15
C LEU A 153 17.34 1.45 2.41
N GLN A 154 18.01 0.85 1.43
CA GLN A 154 19.43 0.49 1.49
C GLN A 154 20.31 1.74 1.65
N ALA A 155 19.91 2.87 1.06
CA ALA A 155 20.54 4.18 1.27
C ALA A 155 20.17 4.85 2.62
N GLY A 156 19.42 4.15 3.48
CA GLY A 156 19.01 4.63 4.81
C GLY A 156 18.00 5.78 4.74
N LYS A 157 17.11 5.78 3.75
CA LYS A 157 16.11 6.83 3.55
C LYS A 157 14.71 6.34 3.93
N PRO A 158 13.90 7.16 4.63
CA PRO A 158 12.46 7.00 4.68
C PRO A 158 11.84 6.95 3.28
N VAL A 159 10.79 6.13 3.12
CA VAL A 159 10.15 5.90 1.82
C VAL A 159 8.62 6.01 1.90
N LEU A 160 8.04 6.85 1.05
CA LEU A 160 6.60 6.78 0.73
C LEU A 160 6.46 6.25 -0.69
N ALA A 161 5.75 5.16 -0.89
CA ALA A 161 5.57 4.54 -2.21
C ALA A 161 4.10 4.43 -2.59
N GLU A 162 3.79 4.69 -3.85
CA GLU A 162 2.47 4.46 -4.42
C GLU A 162 2.03 2.99 -4.33
N LYS A 163 0.72 2.78 -4.41
CA LYS A 163 0.12 1.45 -4.53
C LYS A 163 -0.02 1.06 -6.03
N PRO A 164 -0.02 -0.24 -6.35
CA PRO A 164 0.37 -1.35 -5.48
C PRO A 164 1.84 -1.26 -5.10
N LEU A 165 2.23 -1.73 -3.91
CA LEU A 165 3.62 -1.61 -3.46
C LEU A 165 4.60 -2.42 -4.34
N THR A 166 4.14 -3.56 -4.84
CA THR A 166 4.92 -4.49 -5.67
C THR A 166 4.03 -5.15 -6.73
N ILE A 167 4.65 -5.82 -7.72
CA ILE A 167 3.92 -6.60 -8.73
C ILE A 167 4.18 -8.12 -8.61
N SER A 168 5.09 -8.53 -7.73
CA SER A 168 5.37 -9.93 -7.42
C SER A 168 5.39 -10.20 -5.91
N ALA A 169 5.18 -11.47 -5.56
CA ALA A 169 5.25 -11.96 -4.18
C ALA A 169 6.70 -11.88 -3.65
N HIS A 170 7.69 -12.21 -4.47
CA HIS A 170 9.11 -12.08 -4.14
C HIS A 170 9.47 -10.65 -3.77
N GLU A 171 9.09 -9.65 -4.57
CA GLU A 171 9.36 -8.25 -4.26
C GLU A 171 8.75 -7.82 -2.93
N ALA A 172 7.51 -8.23 -2.68
CA ALA A 172 6.83 -7.93 -1.43
C ALA A 172 7.59 -8.55 -0.25
N ARG A 173 7.98 -9.82 -0.38
CA ARG A 173 8.77 -10.52 0.64
C ARG A 173 10.13 -9.86 0.86
N SER A 174 10.80 -9.44 -0.20
CA SER A 174 12.11 -8.77 -0.14
C SER A 174 12.00 -7.42 0.56
N LEU A 175 10.98 -6.60 0.25
CA LEU A 175 10.73 -5.34 0.98
C LEU A 175 10.39 -5.58 2.45
N HIS A 176 9.60 -6.62 2.77
CA HIS A 176 9.29 -6.96 4.16
C HIS A 176 10.57 -7.29 4.96
N ARG A 177 11.48 -8.08 4.40
CA ARG A 177 12.79 -8.36 5.02
C ARG A 177 13.66 -7.10 5.10
N LEU A 178 13.66 -6.29 4.06
CA LEU A 178 14.52 -5.12 3.98
C LEU A 178 14.17 -4.06 5.04
N VAL A 179 12.88 -3.85 5.34
CA VAL A 179 12.50 -2.90 6.40
C VAL A 179 12.83 -3.38 7.80
N GLN A 180 12.97 -4.69 8.01
CA GLN A 180 13.48 -5.25 9.26
C GLN A 180 15.01 -5.05 9.39
N GLN A 181 15.74 -5.11 8.27
CA GLN A 181 17.19 -4.92 8.22
C GLN A 181 17.61 -3.44 8.24
N HIS A 182 16.81 -2.59 7.59
CA HIS A 182 17.01 -1.16 7.44
C HIS A 182 15.78 -0.41 7.96
N PRO A 183 15.59 -0.32 9.29
CA PRO A 183 14.43 0.30 9.87
C PRO A 183 14.41 1.79 9.51
N GLN A 184 13.46 2.16 8.67
CA GLN A 184 13.19 3.51 8.21
C GLN A 184 11.68 3.77 8.22
N PRO A 185 11.23 5.00 8.47
CA PRO A 185 9.83 5.36 8.29
C PRO A 185 9.37 5.06 6.86
N THR A 186 8.40 4.15 6.73
CA THR A 186 7.83 3.75 5.44
C THR A 186 6.32 3.95 5.42
N GLN A 187 5.76 4.16 4.23
CA GLN A 187 4.31 4.20 4.05
C GLN A 187 3.92 3.86 2.61
N MET A 188 2.98 2.93 2.41
CA MET A 188 2.31 2.74 1.13
C MET A 188 1.17 3.76 0.97
N ASN A 189 0.98 4.33 -0.23
CA ASN A 189 -0.01 5.38 -0.50
C ASN A 189 -1.46 4.88 -0.61
N ASN A 190 -1.97 4.28 0.46
CA ASN A 190 -3.38 3.91 0.62
C ASN A 190 -4.09 4.89 1.57
N GLY A 191 -4.20 6.14 1.13
CA GLY A 191 -4.62 7.30 1.94
C GLY A 191 -5.87 7.15 2.81
N GLY A 192 -6.79 6.24 2.46
CA GLY A 192 -7.95 5.93 3.27
C GLY A 192 -7.64 5.55 4.71
N ALA A 193 -6.48 4.92 4.96
CA ALA A 193 -6.02 4.52 6.30
C ALA A 193 -5.83 5.69 7.29
N ALA A 194 -5.66 6.90 6.77
CA ALA A 194 -5.55 8.11 7.57
C ALA A 194 -6.91 8.72 7.95
N SER A 195 -8.03 8.22 7.41
CA SER A 195 -9.34 8.81 7.70
C SER A 195 -9.86 8.38 9.10
N PRO A 196 -10.63 9.26 9.77
CA PRO A 196 -11.29 8.90 11.02
C PRO A 196 -12.20 7.67 10.91
N GLY A 197 -12.96 7.56 9.81
CA GLY A 197 -13.85 6.42 9.56
C GLY A 197 -13.09 5.11 9.37
N PHE A 198 -11.92 5.12 8.72
CA PHE A 198 -11.09 3.93 8.60
C PHE A 198 -10.64 3.43 9.97
N ARG A 199 -10.04 4.32 10.77
CA ARG A 199 -9.52 3.98 12.09
C ARG A 199 -10.63 3.50 13.02
N ARG A 200 -11.82 4.13 12.94
CA ARG A 200 -12.97 3.68 13.70
C ARG A 200 -13.47 2.30 13.25
N GLY A 201 -13.52 2.03 11.95
CA GLY A 201 -13.92 0.72 11.44
C GLY A 201 -12.98 -0.40 11.92
N VAL A 202 -11.67 -0.15 11.96
CA VAL A 202 -10.70 -1.10 12.53
C VAL A 202 -11.00 -1.40 14.00
N GLU A 203 -11.31 -0.38 14.80
CA GLU A 203 -11.70 -0.55 16.21
C GLU A 203 -13.01 -1.32 16.36
N ILE A 204 -14.07 -0.94 15.63
CA ILE A 204 -15.39 -1.60 15.69
C ILE A 204 -15.26 -3.11 15.45
N LEU A 205 -14.42 -3.50 14.48
CA LEU A 205 -14.16 -4.89 14.17
C LEU A 205 -13.39 -5.59 15.29
N ARG A 206 -12.37 -4.93 15.87
CA ARG A 206 -11.54 -5.48 16.96
C ARG A 206 -12.28 -5.53 18.31
N GLU A 207 -13.21 -4.62 18.56
CA GLU A 207 -14.17 -4.64 19.66
C GLU A 207 -15.19 -5.78 19.51
N GLY A 208 -15.25 -6.40 18.32
CA GLY A 208 -16.14 -7.50 18.04
C GLY A 208 -17.60 -7.08 17.89
N GLN A 209 -17.91 -5.81 17.59
CA GLN A 209 -19.29 -5.29 17.56
C GLN A 209 -20.21 -6.09 16.62
N ILE A 210 -19.70 -6.52 15.46
CA ILE A 210 -20.45 -7.37 14.52
C ILE A 210 -20.31 -8.88 14.78
N GLY A 211 -19.69 -9.28 15.89
CA GLY A 211 -19.42 -10.68 16.23
C GLY A 211 -18.29 -11.30 15.39
N PRO A 212 -18.06 -12.62 15.53
CA PRO A 212 -17.05 -13.33 14.74
C PRO A 212 -17.28 -13.16 13.23
N VAL A 213 -16.26 -12.66 12.52
CA VAL A 213 -16.28 -12.43 11.07
C VAL A 213 -15.93 -13.70 10.31
N ARG A 214 -16.72 -14.03 9.27
CA ARG A 214 -16.52 -15.25 8.45
C ARG A 214 -16.42 -14.98 6.96
N GLN A 215 -16.98 -13.88 6.47
CA GLN A 215 -16.93 -13.50 5.05
C GLN A 215 -16.57 -12.02 4.92
N VAL A 216 -15.74 -11.72 3.92
CA VAL A 216 -15.38 -10.37 3.49
C VAL A 216 -15.56 -10.32 1.99
N HIS A 217 -16.38 -9.39 1.51
CA HIS A 217 -16.61 -9.15 0.09
C HIS A 217 -16.03 -7.81 -0.30
N VAL A 218 -15.01 -7.82 -1.14
CA VAL A 218 -14.39 -6.63 -1.71
C VAL A 218 -14.81 -6.58 -3.17
N PHE A 219 -15.26 -5.42 -3.65
CA PHE A 219 -15.82 -5.33 -5.01
C PHE A 219 -15.34 -4.11 -5.77
N PHE A 220 -15.23 -4.24 -7.10
CA PHE A 220 -14.86 -3.16 -8.00
C PHE A 220 -15.39 -3.36 -9.44
N SER A 221 -16.11 -2.39 -9.99
CA SER A 221 -16.76 -2.45 -11.31
C SER A 221 -15.97 -1.71 -12.40
N ARG A 222 -14.71 -2.12 -12.62
CA ARG A 222 -13.94 -1.71 -13.80
C ARG A 222 -13.13 -2.87 -14.35
N GLY A 223 -13.73 -3.65 -15.24
CA GLY A 223 -13.17 -4.93 -15.71
C GLY A 223 -11.79 -4.84 -16.36
N GLY A 224 -11.10 -5.97 -16.37
CA GLY A 224 -9.75 -6.08 -16.94
C GLY A 224 -9.73 -5.92 -18.46
N ARG A 225 -8.58 -5.50 -18.99
CA ARG A 225 -8.42 -5.15 -20.41
C ARG A 225 -8.53 -6.34 -21.35
N ASN A 226 -8.21 -7.53 -20.86
CA ASN A 226 -8.24 -8.79 -21.59
C ASN A 226 -7.58 -8.73 -22.98
N PHE A 227 -6.44 -8.04 -23.09
CA PHE A 227 -5.71 -8.01 -24.35
C PHE A 227 -5.24 -9.40 -24.74
N GLN A 228 -5.46 -9.77 -26.00
CA GLN A 228 -5.12 -11.07 -26.58
C GLN A 228 -3.82 -11.03 -27.39
N GLN A 229 -3.30 -9.83 -27.65
CA GLN A 229 -2.11 -9.61 -28.45
C GLN A 229 -1.23 -8.59 -27.74
N ALA A 230 0.07 -8.87 -27.73
CA ALA A 230 1.07 -7.92 -27.29
C ALA A 230 1.24 -6.82 -28.36
N PRO A 231 1.58 -5.58 -27.96
CA PRO A 231 2.10 -4.58 -28.88
C PRO A 231 3.28 -5.13 -29.68
N GLN A 232 3.34 -4.82 -30.97
CA GLN A 232 4.26 -5.46 -31.91
C GLN A 232 5.69 -4.93 -31.82
N GLY A 233 5.90 -3.75 -31.23
CA GLY A 233 7.21 -3.10 -31.18
C GLY A 233 7.46 -2.23 -32.42
N GLY A 234 8.72 -1.99 -32.75
CA GLY A 234 9.13 -1.26 -33.96
C GLY A 234 8.85 0.24 -34.01
N HIS A 235 8.29 0.85 -32.96
CA HIS A 235 8.07 2.29 -32.92
C HIS A 235 9.37 3.01 -32.46
N PRO A 236 9.69 4.19 -33.03
CA PRO A 236 10.81 4.97 -32.52
C PRO A 236 10.52 5.42 -31.08
N VAL A 237 11.49 5.21 -30.20
CA VAL A 237 11.43 5.74 -28.83
C VAL A 237 11.45 7.28 -28.90
N PRO A 238 10.48 7.97 -28.29
CA PRO A 238 10.52 9.43 -28.18
C PRO A 238 11.82 9.87 -27.47
N PRO A 239 12.54 10.90 -27.96
CA PRO A 239 13.83 11.30 -27.39
C PRO A 239 13.73 11.77 -25.93
N GLU A 240 12.55 12.17 -25.49
CA GLU A 240 12.24 12.56 -24.12
C GLU A 240 12.04 11.36 -23.18
N LEU A 241 11.83 10.14 -23.70
CA LEU A 241 11.61 8.92 -22.94
C LEU A 241 12.87 8.05 -22.91
N ASP A 242 13.37 7.75 -21.71
CA ASP A 242 14.38 6.70 -21.55
C ASP A 242 13.69 5.34 -21.42
N TRP A 243 13.54 4.63 -22.55
CA TRP A 243 12.84 3.35 -22.59
C TRP A 243 13.55 2.25 -21.80
N ASN A 244 14.88 2.27 -21.77
CA ASN A 244 15.67 1.33 -21.01
C ASN A 244 15.42 1.45 -19.50
N LEU A 245 15.39 2.68 -18.99
CA LEU A 245 15.07 2.98 -17.60
C LEU A 245 13.58 2.82 -17.29
N TRP A 246 12.68 3.04 -18.25
CA TRP A 246 11.25 2.78 -18.07
C TRP A 246 10.96 1.30 -17.86
N LEU A 247 11.58 0.42 -18.67
CA LEU A 247 11.46 -1.03 -18.46
C LEU A 247 12.15 -1.48 -17.18
N ALA A 248 13.22 -0.81 -16.78
CA ALA A 248 13.95 -1.10 -15.56
C ALA A 248 14.29 -2.60 -15.44
N GLN A 249 13.79 -3.28 -14.39
CA GLN A 249 14.05 -4.69 -14.10
C GLN A 249 13.27 -5.67 -14.99
N VAL A 250 12.17 -5.26 -15.64
CA VAL A 250 11.33 -6.18 -16.44
C VAL A 250 11.98 -6.49 -17.78
N ALA A 251 11.72 -7.68 -18.35
CA ALA A 251 12.33 -8.15 -19.59
C ALA A 251 12.33 -7.11 -20.73
N TRP A 252 13.47 -7.02 -21.43
CA TRP A 252 13.64 -6.10 -22.54
C TRP A 252 12.65 -6.40 -23.67
N ARG A 253 12.06 -5.35 -24.23
CA ARG A 253 11.19 -5.41 -25.40
C ARG A 253 11.32 -4.13 -26.21
N GLU A 254 11.06 -4.19 -27.50
CA GLU A 254 11.03 -2.99 -28.34
C GLU A 254 9.94 -2.03 -27.89
N TYR A 255 10.18 -0.75 -28.09
CA TYR A 255 9.21 0.26 -27.71
C TYR A 255 7.97 0.19 -28.60
N ASP A 256 6.83 0.32 -27.93
CA ASP A 256 5.53 0.53 -28.51
C ASP A 256 4.72 1.35 -27.49
N PRO A 257 4.05 2.45 -27.88
CA PRO A 257 3.23 3.22 -26.96
C PRO A 257 2.15 2.38 -26.26
N GLY A 258 1.70 1.27 -26.85
CA GLY A 258 0.77 0.32 -26.26
C GLY A 258 1.27 -0.36 -24.99
N TRP A 259 2.59 -0.44 -24.78
CA TRP A 259 3.18 -0.95 -23.53
C TRP A 259 3.01 0.01 -22.35
N ILE A 260 2.88 1.33 -22.60
CA ILE A 260 2.70 2.33 -21.54
C ILE A 260 1.22 2.41 -21.14
N ASN A 261 0.75 1.34 -20.50
CA ASN A 261 -0.59 1.24 -19.96
C ASN A 261 -0.54 0.69 -18.53
N ARG A 262 -0.76 1.60 -17.56
CA ARG A 262 -0.49 1.38 -16.12
C ARG A 262 -1.02 0.07 -15.54
N ILE A 263 -2.16 -0.42 -16.01
CA ILE A 263 -2.92 -1.52 -15.36
C ILE A 263 -3.22 -2.68 -16.31
N ALA A 264 -2.67 -2.67 -17.52
CA ALA A 264 -3.09 -3.61 -18.55
C ALA A 264 -2.25 -4.89 -18.60
N TRP A 265 -0.97 -4.79 -18.29
CA TRP A 265 0.01 -5.83 -18.55
C TRP A 265 0.47 -6.47 -17.24
N ARG A 266 0.48 -7.80 -17.20
CA ARG A 266 0.94 -8.53 -16.00
C ARG A 266 2.42 -8.34 -15.70
N ASP A 267 3.21 -8.03 -16.72
CA ASP A 267 4.65 -7.79 -16.56
C ASP A 267 4.96 -6.44 -15.90
N THR A 268 4.04 -5.47 -15.94
CA THR A 268 4.29 -4.10 -15.47
C THR A 268 3.30 -3.60 -14.41
N SER A 269 2.35 -4.45 -13.99
CA SER A 269 1.29 -4.06 -13.06
C SER A 269 0.71 -5.28 -12.36
N LEU A 270 -0.10 -5.04 -11.33
CA LEU A 270 -0.94 -6.07 -10.70
C LEU A 270 -2.42 -5.89 -11.09
N GLY A 271 -2.67 -5.23 -12.24
CA GLY A 271 -4.00 -5.00 -12.79
C GLY A 271 -4.90 -4.18 -11.89
N GLU A 272 -6.19 -4.48 -11.94
CA GLU A 272 -7.18 -3.79 -11.12
C GLU A 272 -7.16 -4.22 -9.65
N LEU A 273 -6.71 -5.45 -9.39
CA LEU A 273 -6.46 -5.92 -8.03
C LEU A 273 -5.38 -5.07 -7.35
N GLY A 274 -4.26 -4.78 -8.01
CA GLY A 274 -3.25 -3.86 -7.50
C GLY A 274 -3.71 -2.40 -7.41
N ASN A 275 -4.67 -2.02 -8.26
CA ASN A 275 -5.17 -0.66 -8.29
C ASN A 275 -6.18 -0.36 -7.17
N PHE A 276 -7.17 -1.21 -6.93
CA PHE A 276 -8.22 -0.97 -5.92
C PHE A 276 -8.20 -1.93 -4.72
N GLY A 277 -7.60 -3.11 -4.84
CA GLY A 277 -7.43 -4.05 -3.73
C GLY A 277 -6.76 -3.41 -2.50
N PRO A 278 -5.63 -2.67 -2.65
CA PRO A 278 -4.97 -1.99 -1.55
C PRO A 278 -5.80 -0.90 -0.85
N HIS A 279 -6.87 -0.42 -1.49
CA HIS A 279 -7.80 0.54 -0.90
C HIS A 279 -8.96 -0.16 -0.21
N SER A 280 -9.66 -1.05 -0.91
CA SER A 280 -10.94 -1.59 -0.47
C SER A 280 -10.80 -2.78 0.49
N ALA A 281 -9.73 -3.57 0.41
CA ALA A 281 -9.50 -4.71 1.30
C ALA A 281 -8.70 -4.35 2.57
N ASN A 282 -8.18 -3.11 2.64
CA ASN A 282 -7.20 -2.69 3.64
C ASN A 282 -7.74 -2.78 5.08
N MET A 283 -8.94 -2.25 5.32
CA MET A 283 -9.56 -2.29 6.66
C MET A 283 -9.75 -3.72 7.13
N ALA A 284 -10.27 -4.59 6.27
CA ALA A 284 -10.52 -5.99 6.61
C ALA A 284 -9.20 -6.73 6.91
N PHE A 285 -8.19 -6.61 6.04
CA PHE A 285 -6.90 -7.27 6.23
C PHE A 285 -6.22 -6.85 7.54
N MET A 286 -6.26 -5.55 7.86
CA MET A 286 -5.69 -4.97 9.08
C MET A 286 -6.47 -5.35 10.35
N ALA A 287 -7.78 -5.13 10.35
CA ALA A 287 -8.61 -5.30 11.54
C ALA A 287 -8.72 -6.78 11.95
N LEU A 288 -8.68 -7.67 10.96
CA LEU A 288 -8.80 -9.10 11.14
C LEU A 288 -7.44 -9.81 11.28
N ASN A 289 -6.38 -9.05 11.56
CA ASN A 289 -5.03 -9.52 11.90
C ASN A 289 -4.44 -10.52 10.90
N VAL A 290 -4.79 -10.42 9.61
CA VAL A 290 -4.34 -11.36 8.57
C VAL A 290 -2.82 -11.34 8.41
N ARG A 291 -2.23 -10.15 8.53
CA ARG A 291 -0.76 -9.94 8.56
C ARG A 291 -0.05 -10.86 9.54
N GLN A 292 -0.62 -11.20 10.69
CA GLN A 292 0.10 -12.00 11.71
C GLN A 292 0.49 -13.39 11.22
N LEU A 293 -0.16 -13.91 10.17
CA LEU A 293 0.23 -15.17 9.54
C LEU A 293 1.66 -15.15 8.98
N TRP A 294 2.21 -13.97 8.67
CA TRP A 294 3.60 -13.80 8.24
C TRP A 294 4.62 -13.78 9.39
N ASP A 295 4.18 -13.59 10.65
CA ASP A 295 5.05 -13.64 11.84
C ASP A 295 5.02 -14.99 12.55
N ALA A 296 4.18 -15.91 12.09
CA ALA A 296 4.10 -17.22 12.70
C ALA A 296 5.43 -17.98 12.58
N VAL A 297 5.72 -18.82 13.57
CA VAL A 297 6.93 -19.67 13.55
C VAL A 297 6.83 -20.72 12.45
N GLU A 298 5.62 -21.26 12.25
CA GLU A 298 5.30 -22.24 11.22
C GLU A 298 3.86 -22.09 10.74
N THR A 299 3.60 -22.51 9.51
CA THR A 299 2.25 -22.59 8.96
C THR A 299 1.62 -23.93 9.29
N THR A 300 0.56 -23.91 10.09
CA THR A 300 -0.24 -25.12 10.39
C THR A 300 -1.29 -25.39 9.33
N VAL A 301 -1.88 -24.34 8.76
CA VAL A 301 -2.86 -24.38 7.68
C VAL A 301 -2.51 -23.27 6.69
N PRO A 302 -2.34 -23.57 5.39
CA PRO A 302 -2.02 -22.55 4.39
C PRO A 302 -3.21 -21.62 4.14
N ILE A 303 -2.95 -20.46 3.54
CA ILE A 303 -4.00 -19.65 2.92
C ILE A 303 -4.35 -20.32 1.60
N ARG A 304 -5.60 -20.77 1.45
CA ARG A 304 -6.07 -21.37 0.21
C ARG A 304 -6.64 -20.31 -0.71
N VAL A 305 -6.18 -20.27 -1.95
CA VAL A 305 -6.56 -19.29 -2.95
C VAL A 305 -7.12 -19.98 -4.18
N GLN A 306 -8.28 -19.51 -4.64
CA GLN A 306 -8.93 -19.98 -5.86
C GLN A 306 -9.42 -18.77 -6.65
N ALA A 307 -9.38 -18.87 -7.98
CA ALA A 307 -9.96 -17.86 -8.85
C ALA A 307 -10.97 -18.47 -9.82
N GLU A 308 -12.04 -17.73 -10.09
CA GLU A 308 -12.90 -17.90 -11.26
C GLU A 308 -12.73 -16.67 -12.14
N CYS A 309 -12.61 -16.84 -13.46
CA CYS A 309 -12.40 -15.72 -14.38
C CYS A 309 -13.18 -15.92 -15.69
N SER A 310 -13.34 -14.85 -16.48
CA SER A 310 -13.89 -14.96 -17.83
C SER A 310 -13.07 -15.88 -18.74
N GLU A 311 -11.74 -15.80 -18.61
CA GLU A 311 -10.77 -16.65 -19.27
C GLU A 311 -9.42 -16.57 -18.56
N ALA A 312 -8.56 -17.58 -18.72
CA ALA A 312 -7.15 -17.43 -18.37
C ALA A 312 -6.49 -16.49 -19.39
N ASN A 313 -5.78 -15.46 -18.90
CA ASN A 313 -5.04 -14.54 -19.77
C ASN A 313 -3.61 -14.37 -19.25
N SER A 314 -2.64 -14.77 -20.08
CA SER A 314 -1.21 -14.76 -19.72
C SER A 314 -0.56 -13.38 -19.84
N LEU A 315 -1.08 -12.51 -20.73
CA LEU A 315 -0.53 -11.18 -21.06
C LEU A 315 -1.15 -10.07 -20.21
N SER A 316 -2.47 -10.15 -20.04
CA SER A 316 -3.34 -9.14 -19.46
C SER A 316 -4.28 -9.78 -18.42
N TYR A 317 -5.27 -9.01 -17.97
CA TYR A 317 -6.22 -9.42 -16.95
C TYR A 317 -7.57 -9.77 -17.57
N PRO A 318 -8.27 -10.80 -17.04
CA PRO A 318 -9.58 -11.20 -17.55
C PRO A 318 -10.62 -10.07 -17.44
N ARG A 319 -11.67 -10.13 -18.26
CA ARG A 319 -12.76 -9.13 -18.23
C ARG A 319 -13.46 -9.09 -16.86
N TRP A 320 -13.57 -10.23 -16.20
CA TRP A 320 -14.01 -10.35 -14.82
C TRP A 320 -13.24 -11.45 -14.08
N GLU A 321 -13.10 -11.30 -12.77
CA GLU A 321 -12.49 -12.28 -11.87
C GLU A 321 -13.21 -12.28 -10.51
N LYS A 322 -13.35 -13.48 -9.92
CA LYS A 322 -13.65 -13.70 -8.51
C LYS A 322 -12.44 -14.39 -7.89
N ILE A 323 -11.78 -13.75 -6.95
CA ILE A 323 -10.63 -14.35 -6.25
C ILE A 323 -11.04 -14.58 -4.80
N ARG A 324 -10.93 -15.83 -4.34
CA ARG A 324 -11.28 -16.27 -3.00
C ARG A 324 -10.01 -16.64 -2.25
N TRP A 325 -9.82 -16.07 -1.06
CA TRP A 325 -8.81 -16.49 -0.10
C TRP A 325 -9.51 -17.06 1.13
N ASP A 326 -9.38 -18.35 1.38
CA ASP A 326 -9.73 -18.96 2.65
C ASP A 326 -8.55 -18.82 3.61
N ILE A 327 -8.70 -17.89 4.55
CA ILE A 327 -7.68 -17.52 5.52
C ILE A 327 -7.92 -18.35 6.79
N PRO A 328 -6.89 -19.04 7.31
CA PRO A 328 -7.04 -19.89 8.49
C PRO A 328 -7.32 -19.07 9.75
N GLN A 329 -7.55 -19.78 10.86
CA GLN A 329 -7.63 -19.15 12.18
C GLN A 329 -6.33 -18.38 12.47
N ARG A 330 -6.45 -17.18 13.05
CA ARG A 330 -5.30 -16.39 13.53
C ARG A 330 -5.71 -15.58 14.74
N ASP A 331 -4.82 -15.37 15.70
CA ASP A 331 -5.02 -14.46 16.84
C ASP A 331 -6.35 -14.62 17.59
N GLY A 332 -6.81 -15.86 17.81
CA GLY A 332 -8.12 -16.13 18.42
C GLY A 332 -9.34 -15.78 17.53
N LEU A 333 -9.14 -15.23 16.33
CA LEU A 333 -10.17 -14.98 15.32
C LEU A 333 -10.42 -16.23 14.48
N PRO A 334 -11.70 -16.57 14.17
CA PRO A 334 -12.02 -17.77 13.41
C PRO A 334 -11.55 -17.67 11.95
N PRO A 335 -11.46 -18.79 11.21
CA PRO A 335 -11.23 -18.76 9.78
C PRO A 335 -12.20 -17.82 9.05
N VAL A 336 -11.70 -17.13 8.02
CA VAL A 336 -12.46 -16.12 7.27
C VAL A 336 -12.18 -16.27 5.77
N THR A 337 -13.20 -16.09 4.95
CA THR A 337 -13.03 -16.03 3.50
C THR A 337 -13.06 -14.59 3.02
N PHE A 338 -12.04 -14.18 2.27
CA PHE A 338 -12.06 -12.92 1.51
C PHE A 338 -12.41 -13.25 0.06
N THR A 339 -13.35 -12.52 -0.52
CA THR A 339 -13.69 -12.62 -1.94
C THR A 339 -13.56 -11.27 -2.61
N TRP A 340 -12.70 -11.17 -3.61
CA TRP A 340 -12.61 -10.07 -4.55
C TRP A 340 -13.58 -10.32 -5.70
N HIS A 341 -14.51 -9.40 -5.93
CA HIS A 341 -15.47 -9.43 -7.02
C HIS A 341 -15.14 -8.32 -8.01
N HIS A 342 -14.76 -8.65 -9.25
CA HIS A 342 -14.28 -7.66 -10.19
C HIS A 342 -14.70 -7.93 -11.63
N GLY A 343 -15.00 -6.86 -12.35
CA GLY A 343 -15.46 -6.90 -13.74
C GLY A 343 -16.20 -5.63 -14.14
N TYR A 344 -17.04 -5.68 -15.17
CA TYR A 344 -17.65 -4.48 -15.77
C TYR A 344 -19.04 -4.16 -15.21
N PRO A 345 -19.40 -2.85 -15.12
CA PRO A 345 -20.74 -2.45 -14.72
C PRO A 345 -21.80 -3.00 -15.70
N PRO A 346 -23.04 -3.20 -15.24
CA PRO A 346 -23.53 -2.83 -13.90
C PRO A 346 -23.09 -3.80 -12.78
N ASP A 347 -22.48 -4.94 -13.11
CA ASP A 347 -22.04 -5.93 -12.13
C ASP A 347 -20.61 -5.67 -11.63
N TYR A 348 -20.13 -6.52 -10.73
CA TYR A 348 -18.72 -6.68 -10.40
C TYR A 348 -18.20 -7.90 -11.16
N ALA A 349 -18.47 -9.11 -10.69
CA ALA A 349 -18.34 -10.35 -11.49
C ALA A 349 -19.73 -11.00 -11.62
N PRO A 350 -20.00 -11.88 -12.61
CA PRO A 350 -21.34 -12.39 -12.87
C PRO A 350 -22.11 -12.82 -11.61
N GLY A 351 -23.23 -12.13 -11.33
CA GLY A 351 -24.12 -12.39 -10.19
C GLY A 351 -23.69 -11.76 -8.87
N SER A 352 -22.52 -11.10 -8.80
CA SER A 352 -21.95 -10.59 -7.55
C SER A 352 -22.73 -9.41 -7.01
N ARG A 353 -23.09 -8.42 -7.84
CA ARG A 353 -23.86 -7.26 -7.39
C ARG A 353 -25.20 -7.68 -6.80
N LYS A 354 -25.91 -8.60 -7.47
CA LYS A 354 -27.16 -9.14 -6.96
C LYS A 354 -26.97 -9.85 -5.62
N MET A 355 -25.98 -10.76 -5.52
CA MET A 355 -25.69 -11.47 -4.28
C MET A 355 -25.39 -10.51 -3.12
N LEU A 356 -24.60 -9.46 -3.37
CA LEU A 356 -24.29 -8.46 -2.36
C LEU A 356 -25.51 -7.58 -2.00
N ALA A 357 -26.37 -7.26 -2.97
CA ALA A 357 -27.60 -6.53 -2.72
C ALA A 357 -28.56 -7.34 -1.84
N ASP A 358 -28.74 -8.63 -2.16
CA ASP A 358 -29.54 -9.56 -1.35
C ASP A 358 -28.98 -9.64 0.08
N LEU A 359 -27.66 -9.75 0.24
CA LEU A 359 -26.99 -9.75 1.55
C LEU A 359 -27.27 -8.48 2.35
N LEU A 360 -27.23 -7.30 1.72
CA LEU A 360 -27.55 -6.03 2.39
C LEU A 360 -29.03 -5.98 2.82
N GLN A 361 -29.93 -6.45 1.95
CA GLN A 361 -31.38 -6.47 2.22
C GLN A 361 -31.74 -7.44 3.35
N GLU A 362 -31.11 -8.61 3.39
CA GLU A 362 -31.22 -9.56 4.52
C GLU A 362 -30.79 -8.93 5.86
N HIS A 363 -29.97 -7.88 5.82
CA HIS A 363 -29.53 -7.12 6.98
C HIS A 363 -30.22 -5.75 7.10
N GLY A 364 -31.41 -5.60 6.51
CA GLY A 364 -32.30 -4.46 6.75
C GLY A 364 -32.04 -3.22 5.90
N ALA A 365 -31.16 -3.28 4.89
CA ALA A 365 -31.08 -2.23 3.88
C ALA A 365 -32.29 -2.31 2.94
N ASP A 366 -32.89 -1.17 2.60
CA ASP A 366 -33.86 -1.12 1.50
C ASP A 366 -33.15 -1.13 0.13
N GLU A 367 -33.92 -1.12 -0.96
CA GLU A 367 -33.37 -1.14 -2.33
C GLU A 367 -32.50 0.08 -2.64
N GLN A 368 -32.88 1.27 -2.16
CA GLN A 368 -32.13 2.51 -2.39
C GLN A 368 -30.81 2.51 -1.60
N ASP A 369 -30.85 2.01 -0.38
CA ASP A 369 -29.68 1.81 0.46
C ASP A 369 -28.74 0.78 -0.15
N ALA A 370 -29.25 -0.35 -0.65
CA ALA A 370 -28.44 -1.37 -1.31
C ALA A 370 -27.69 -0.77 -2.52
N ASP A 371 -28.36 0.02 -3.36
CA ASP A 371 -27.72 0.67 -4.51
C ASP A 371 -26.66 1.70 -4.10
N ARG A 372 -26.92 2.48 -3.04
CA ARG A 372 -25.97 3.46 -2.50
C ARG A 372 -24.75 2.78 -1.87
N LEU A 373 -24.95 1.65 -1.20
CA LEU A 373 -23.92 0.87 -0.51
C LEU A 373 -23.12 -0.05 -1.47
N LEU A 374 -23.59 -0.20 -2.70
CA LEU A 374 -22.89 -0.87 -3.80
C LEU A 374 -22.48 0.13 -4.90
N PRO A 375 -21.57 1.08 -4.60
CA PRO A 375 -21.02 1.97 -5.61
C PRO A 375 -20.03 1.22 -6.51
N TYR A 376 -19.23 1.94 -7.30
CA TYR A 376 -18.26 1.31 -8.19
C TYR A 376 -17.19 0.48 -7.48
N ALA A 377 -16.85 0.75 -6.21
CA ALA A 377 -15.98 -0.09 -5.38
C ALA A 377 -16.29 0.05 -3.89
N GLY A 378 -16.02 -1.00 -3.11
CA GLY A 378 -16.25 -1.01 -1.67
C GLY A 378 -15.92 -2.34 -1.02
N CYS A 379 -16.32 -2.46 0.25
CA CYS A 379 -16.13 -3.68 1.04
C CYS A 379 -17.31 -3.90 2.00
N ILE A 380 -17.78 -5.14 2.08
CA ILE A 380 -18.76 -5.63 3.06
C ILE A 380 -18.07 -6.69 3.92
N ILE A 381 -18.10 -6.50 5.23
CA ILE A 381 -17.51 -7.42 6.21
C ILE A 381 -18.66 -8.03 7.01
N GLN A 382 -18.86 -9.33 6.89
CA GLN A 382 -19.97 -10.05 7.51
C GLN A 382 -19.52 -10.78 8.78
N GLY A 383 -20.05 -10.31 9.91
CA GLY A 383 -19.95 -10.98 11.20
C GLY A 383 -21.24 -11.66 11.60
N SER A 384 -21.19 -12.51 12.61
CA SER A 384 -22.37 -13.27 13.08
C SER A 384 -23.50 -12.41 13.66
N ARG A 385 -23.25 -11.13 13.93
CA ARG A 385 -24.22 -10.18 14.50
C ARG A 385 -24.66 -9.09 13.52
N GLY A 386 -23.99 -8.93 12.38
CA GLY A 386 -24.32 -7.89 11.40
C GLY A 386 -23.21 -7.66 10.38
N LEU A 387 -23.37 -6.61 9.59
CA LEU A 387 -22.41 -6.20 8.55
C LEU A 387 -21.70 -4.91 8.96
N LEU A 388 -20.46 -4.76 8.51
CA LEU A 388 -19.79 -3.47 8.36
C LEU A 388 -19.55 -3.21 6.87
N VAL A 389 -20.12 -2.13 6.36
CA VAL A 389 -20.07 -1.74 4.94
C VAL A 389 -19.24 -0.47 4.77
N THR A 390 -18.41 -0.42 3.74
CA THR A 390 -17.51 0.71 3.47
C THR A 390 -17.47 1.08 2.00
N ASN A 391 -17.08 2.34 1.73
CA ASN A 391 -16.79 2.81 0.39
C ASN A 391 -15.43 2.31 -0.14
N SER A 392 -15.07 2.72 -1.36
CA SER A 392 -13.89 2.22 -2.09
C SER A 392 -12.54 2.41 -1.39
N HIS A 393 -12.42 3.38 -0.48
CA HIS A 393 -11.19 3.67 0.26
C HIS A 393 -11.31 3.34 1.76
N ASN A 394 -12.38 2.64 2.15
CA ASN A 394 -12.73 2.35 3.53
C ASN A 394 -12.81 3.60 4.43
N THR A 395 -13.14 4.77 3.88
CA THR A 395 -13.14 6.04 4.63
C THR A 395 -14.44 6.33 5.36
N THR A 396 -15.51 5.62 5.00
CA THR A 396 -16.81 5.65 5.66
C THR A 396 -17.18 4.24 6.10
N VAL A 397 -17.84 4.11 7.24
CA VAL A 397 -18.36 2.84 7.75
C VAL A 397 -19.86 2.98 8.04
N ARG A 398 -20.63 1.94 7.73
CA ARG A 398 -22.03 1.77 8.13
C ARG A 398 -22.22 0.37 8.69
N LEU A 399 -22.86 0.26 9.84
CA LEU A 399 -23.23 -1.00 10.46
C LEU A 399 -24.68 -1.37 10.12
N LEU A 400 -24.95 -2.64 9.79
CA LEU A 400 -26.29 -3.13 9.45
C LEU A 400 -26.66 -4.39 10.26
N PRO A 401 -27.92 -4.54 10.72
CA PRO A 401 -29.03 -3.58 10.57
C PRO A 401 -28.86 -2.36 11.49
N ASP A 402 -29.28 -1.18 11.02
CA ASP A 402 -29.03 0.09 11.72
C ASP A 402 -29.55 0.08 13.17
N GLN A 403 -30.75 -0.45 13.43
CA GLN A 403 -31.35 -0.46 14.77
C GLN A 403 -30.52 -1.24 15.81
N ARG A 404 -29.69 -2.20 15.37
CA ARG A 404 -28.84 -2.98 16.28
C ARG A 404 -27.64 -2.18 16.77
N PHE A 405 -27.22 -1.18 16.01
CA PHE A 405 -25.95 -0.47 16.21
C PHE A 405 -26.13 1.03 16.42
N GLU A 406 -27.35 1.46 16.79
CA GLU A 406 -27.69 2.88 17.00
C GLU A 406 -26.81 3.56 18.07
N ASP A 407 -26.39 2.80 19.08
CA ASP A 407 -25.54 3.29 20.18
C ASP A 407 -24.03 3.26 19.85
N ILE A 408 -23.64 2.76 18.67
CA ILE A 408 -22.23 2.65 18.28
C ILE A 408 -21.80 3.89 17.52
N GLN A 409 -20.84 4.65 18.07
CA GLN A 409 -20.18 5.74 17.36
C GLN A 409 -19.39 5.22 16.15
N GLN A 410 -19.66 5.75 14.95
CA GLN A 410 -19.09 5.26 13.68
C GLN A 410 -18.17 6.27 12.95
N THR A 411 -18.06 7.51 13.43
CA THR A 411 -17.44 8.60 12.66
C THR A 411 -15.94 8.81 12.90
N GLY A 412 -15.43 8.50 14.09
CA GLY A 412 -14.03 8.75 14.45
C GLY A 412 -13.51 7.80 15.53
N PRO A 413 -12.17 7.58 15.58
CA PRO A 413 -11.57 6.58 16.45
C PRO A 413 -11.71 6.95 17.92
N LEU A 414 -11.82 5.94 18.77
CA LEU A 414 -11.89 6.04 20.22
C LEU A 414 -10.57 5.64 20.90
N HIS A 415 -9.76 4.80 20.25
CA HIS A 415 -8.59 4.15 20.86
C HIS A 415 -7.33 4.26 20.01
N THR A 416 -7.47 4.10 18.70
CA THR A 416 -6.42 4.29 17.71
C THR A 416 -6.09 5.77 17.63
N ALA A 417 -4.81 6.11 17.50
CA ALA A 417 -4.37 7.49 17.30
C ALA A 417 -5.14 8.13 16.12
N THR A 418 -5.42 9.42 16.17
CA THR A 418 -5.91 10.16 15.00
C THR A 418 -4.78 10.42 14.02
N SER A 419 -5.10 10.62 12.74
CA SER A 419 -4.09 10.98 11.73
C SER A 419 -4.12 12.48 11.46
N PRO A 420 -2.97 13.15 11.32
CA PRO A 420 -2.93 14.50 10.76
C PRO A 420 -3.21 14.53 9.23
N GLY A 421 -3.40 13.36 8.61
CA GLY A 421 -3.54 13.15 7.18
C GLY A 421 -2.40 12.29 6.64
N HIS A 422 -2.65 11.53 5.58
CA HIS A 422 -1.77 10.45 5.14
C HIS A 422 -0.32 10.89 4.87
N TYR A 423 -0.11 11.92 4.06
CA TYR A 423 1.24 12.41 3.77
C TYR A 423 1.90 13.05 5.01
N ARG A 424 1.13 13.78 5.83
CA ARG A 424 1.64 14.43 7.04
C ARG A 424 2.08 13.41 8.09
N GLU A 425 1.37 12.30 8.21
CA GLU A 425 1.73 11.19 9.10
C GLU A 425 3.11 10.62 8.73
N TRP A 426 3.36 10.34 7.45
CA TRP A 426 4.69 9.90 7.00
C TRP A 426 5.78 10.97 7.18
N ILE A 427 5.48 12.24 6.88
CA ILE A 427 6.44 13.35 7.07
C ILE A 427 6.79 13.52 8.55
N GLN A 428 5.81 13.38 9.44
CA GLN A 428 6.04 13.41 10.88
C GLN A 428 6.92 12.23 11.30
N ALA A 429 6.61 11.02 10.82
CA ALA A 429 7.42 9.83 11.05
C ALA A 429 8.87 9.98 10.59
N CYS A 430 9.12 10.67 9.47
CA CYS A 430 10.48 11.02 9.02
C CYS A 430 11.26 11.88 10.01
N ARG A 431 10.58 12.61 10.90
CA ARG A 431 11.19 13.54 11.88
C ARG A 431 11.31 12.94 13.27
N ASP A 432 10.25 12.29 13.74
CA ASP A 432 10.16 11.80 15.13
C ASP A 432 10.32 10.28 15.27
N GLY A 433 10.39 9.56 14.16
CA GLY A 433 10.51 8.10 14.14
C GLY A 433 9.21 7.37 14.54
N SER A 434 8.07 8.06 14.57
CA SER A 434 6.76 7.41 14.72
C SER A 434 6.50 6.44 13.55
N THR A 435 5.57 5.51 13.76
CA THR A 435 5.29 4.46 12.77
C THR A 435 3.92 4.71 12.14
N PRO A 436 3.85 5.03 10.84
CA PRO A 436 2.57 5.13 10.17
C PRO A 436 1.84 3.79 10.12
N ILE A 437 0.51 3.82 10.09
CA ILE A 437 -0.29 2.59 10.14
C ILE A 437 -0.15 1.75 8.85
N SER A 438 0.16 2.39 7.72
CA SER A 438 0.38 1.76 6.42
C SER A 438 1.87 1.57 6.10
N ASN A 439 2.71 1.39 7.11
CA ASN A 439 4.14 1.12 6.93
C ASN A 439 4.39 -0.23 6.22
N PHE A 440 5.61 -0.46 5.73
CA PHE A 440 5.93 -1.64 4.92
C PHE A 440 5.98 -2.96 5.70
N GLU A 441 6.12 -2.97 7.04
CA GLU A 441 5.97 -4.22 7.81
C GLU A 441 4.54 -4.76 7.69
N TYR A 442 3.56 -3.86 7.54
CA TYR A 442 2.18 -4.20 7.22
C TYR A 442 1.94 -4.33 5.71
N ALA A 443 2.32 -3.32 4.94
CA ALA A 443 1.92 -3.17 3.55
C ALA A 443 2.59 -4.19 2.63
N ALA A 444 3.80 -4.67 2.95
CA ALA A 444 4.48 -5.64 2.11
C ALA A 444 3.83 -7.04 2.19
N PRO A 445 3.52 -7.60 3.36
CA PRO A 445 2.70 -8.83 3.43
C PRO A 445 1.31 -8.69 2.84
N PHE A 446 0.69 -7.51 2.96
CA PHE A 446 -0.58 -7.24 2.29
C PHE A 446 -0.44 -7.23 0.75
N ALA A 447 0.64 -6.67 0.22
CA ALA A 447 0.95 -6.73 -1.21
C ALA A 447 1.21 -8.17 -1.66
N GLU A 448 1.93 -8.96 -0.88
CA GLU A 448 2.18 -10.38 -1.16
C GLU A 448 0.86 -11.18 -1.23
N PHE A 449 -0.04 -10.97 -0.26
CA PHE A 449 -1.39 -11.55 -0.25
C PHE A 449 -2.16 -11.28 -1.55
N LEU A 450 -2.12 -10.03 -2.05
CA LEU A 450 -2.77 -9.64 -3.31
C LEU A 450 -2.04 -10.23 -4.53
N CYS A 451 -0.71 -10.31 -4.51
CA CYS A 451 0.07 -10.92 -5.58
C CYS A 451 -0.30 -12.39 -5.77
N VAL A 452 -0.43 -13.16 -4.68
CA VAL A 452 -0.87 -14.57 -4.74
C VAL A 452 -2.28 -14.69 -5.34
N GLY A 453 -3.19 -13.77 -5.02
CA GLY A 453 -4.49 -13.72 -5.69
C GLY A 453 -4.39 -13.48 -7.19
N SER A 454 -3.52 -12.57 -7.61
CA SER A 454 -3.28 -12.30 -9.04
C SER A 454 -2.67 -13.50 -9.77
N ILE A 455 -1.83 -14.30 -9.09
CA ILE A 455 -1.31 -15.56 -9.62
C ILE A 455 -2.45 -16.56 -9.84
N ALA A 456 -3.39 -16.68 -8.90
CA ALA A 456 -4.52 -17.59 -9.04
C ALA A 456 -5.37 -17.34 -10.30
N THR A 457 -5.47 -16.10 -10.78
CA THR A 457 -6.24 -15.79 -12.00
C THR A 457 -5.59 -16.29 -13.30
N ARG A 458 -4.36 -16.83 -13.22
CA ARG A 458 -3.72 -17.56 -14.31
C ARG A 458 -4.19 -19.02 -14.39
N PHE A 459 -4.78 -19.56 -13.32
CA PHE A 459 -5.19 -20.96 -13.16
C PHE A 459 -6.65 -21.04 -12.68
N PRO A 460 -7.62 -20.51 -13.47
CA PRO A 460 -9.01 -20.45 -13.02
C PRO A 460 -9.58 -21.86 -12.77
N GLY A 461 -10.22 -22.03 -11.60
CA GLY A 461 -10.75 -23.31 -11.13
C GLY A 461 -9.76 -24.19 -10.37
N GLU A 462 -8.47 -23.86 -10.38
CA GLU A 462 -7.44 -24.58 -9.62
C GLU A 462 -7.26 -23.98 -8.21
N THR A 463 -6.72 -24.79 -7.30
CA THR A 463 -6.52 -24.42 -5.90
C THR A 463 -5.04 -24.23 -5.61
N ILE A 464 -4.68 -23.06 -5.08
CA ILE A 464 -3.33 -22.71 -4.63
C ILE A 464 -3.31 -22.68 -3.11
N ASP A 465 -2.45 -23.48 -2.50
CA ASP A 465 -2.17 -23.43 -1.06
C ASP A 465 -0.87 -22.61 -0.87
N PHE A 466 -1.00 -21.41 -0.30
CA PHE A 466 0.09 -20.49 -0.03
C PHE A 466 0.48 -20.52 1.44
N ASP A 467 1.77 -20.73 1.70
CA ASP A 467 2.38 -20.68 3.02
C ASP A 467 2.91 -19.26 3.29
N PRO A 468 2.27 -18.48 4.18
CA PRO A 468 2.69 -17.11 4.48
C PRO A 468 4.01 -17.02 5.27
N VAL A 469 4.44 -18.08 5.94
CA VAL A 469 5.71 -18.12 6.68
C VAL A 469 6.87 -18.28 5.72
N SER A 470 6.83 -19.30 4.85
CA SER A 470 7.90 -19.54 3.87
C SER A 470 7.79 -18.66 2.61
N GLY A 471 6.60 -18.12 2.33
CA GLY A 471 6.30 -17.37 1.11
C GLY A 471 6.20 -18.26 -0.14
N GLN A 472 5.86 -19.53 0.03
CA GLN A 472 5.83 -20.52 -1.05
C GLN A 472 4.40 -20.96 -1.38
N ILE A 473 4.18 -21.32 -2.63
CA ILE A 473 3.01 -22.10 -3.07
C ILE A 473 3.41 -23.57 -2.98
N THR A 474 2.74 -24.34 -2.12
CA THR A 474 3.21 -25.67 -1.72
C THR A 474 2.59 -26.81 -2.51
N ASN A 475 1.50 -26.56 -3.23
CA ASN A 475 0.71 -27.60 -3.91
C ASN A 475 0.61 -27.43 -5.44
N HIS A 476 1.20 -26.38 -6.03
CA HIS A 476 1.00 -26.05 -7.43
C HIS A 476 2.28 -25.46 -8.07
N ALA A 477 3.15 -26.33 -8.59
CA ALA A 477 4.47 -25.96 -9.12
C ALA A 477 4.41 -24.86 -10.19
N ALA A 478 3.52 -24.97 -11.19
CA ALA A 478 3.40 -23.96 -12.24
C ALA A 478 2.93 -22.58 -11.74
N ALA A 479 2.27 -22.51 -10.58
CA ALA A 479 1.86 -21.25 -9.98
C ALA A 479 3.00 -20.67 -9.13
N ALA A 480 3.80 -21.53 -8.49
CA ALA A 480 5.02 -21.15 -7.79
C ALA A 480 6.02 -20.43 -8.72
N ASP A 481 6.10 -20.82 -10.00
CA ASP A 481 6.94 -20.16 -11.02
C ASP A 481 6.60 -18.67 -11.23
N PHE A 482 5.42 -18.21 -10.79
CA PHE A 482 4.99 -16.80 -10.87
C PHE A 482 5.15 -16.02 -9.55
N LEU A 483 5.73 -16.63 -8.49
CA LEU A 483 6.07 -15.91 -7.26
C LEU A 483 7.17 -14.87 -7.50
N GLU A 484 8.05 -15.13 -8.45
CA GLU A 484 9.14 -14.25 -8.87
C GLU A 484 9.26 -14.22 -10.40
N TYR A 485 10.06 -13.30 -10.91
CA TYR A 485 10.39 -13.20 -12.33
C TYR A 485 11.84 -12.75 -12.49
N PRO A 486 12.52 -13.15 -13.58
CA PRO A 486 13.92 -12.82 -13.77
C PRO A 486 14.11 -11.31 -13.99
N TYR A 487 15.00 -10.72 -13.19
CA TYR A 487 15.41 -9.34 -13.37
C TYR A 487 16.44 -9.22 -14.49
N ARG A 488 16.38 -8.12 -15.25
CA ARG A 488 17.45 -7.75 -16.18
C ARG A 488 18.76 -7.50 -15.45
N GLU A 489 19.88 -7.75 -16.15
CA GLU A 489 21.21 -7.45 -15.63
C GLU A 489 21.31 -6.00 -15.14
N GLY A 490 21.95 -5.81 -13.97
CA GLY A 490 22.09 -4.50 -13.31
C GLY A 490 20.89 -4.07 -12.47
N TRP A 491 19.87 -4.91 -12.33
CA TRP A 491 18.73 -4.70 -11.43
C TRP A 491 18.69 -5.78 -10.36
N THR A 492 18.45 -5.37 -9.11
CA THR A 492 18.35 -6.25 -7.94
C THR A 492 17.36 -5.65 -6.95
N ILE A 493 16.88 -6.48 -6.03
CA ILE A 493 16.13 -6.05 -4.84
C ILE A 493 16.75 -6.62 -3.57
#